data_AF-A0AA86MCN8-F1
#
_entry.id   AF-A0AA86MCN8-F1
#
_cell.length_a   1.000
_cell.length_b   1.000
_cell.length_c   1.000
_cell.angle_alpha   90.00
_cell.angle_beta   90.00
_cell.angle_gamma   90.00
#
_symmetry.space_group_name_H-M   'P 1'
#
loop_
_entity.id
_entity.type
_entity.pdbx_description
1 polymer ?
#
loop_
_entity_poly.entity_id
_entity_poly.type
_entity_poly.pdbx_seq_one_letter_code
_entity_poly.pdbx_strand_id
1 'polypeptide(L)'
;MDAHVITYALALGAILRLSRLVVDDDLTAPAREALHRRVHYIAAPGHRTATFVARLTACTWCVSIWISIGVTAAAYWAGDSPWFRYPALVLTLSWFTGIIASWLDSPPPVRHVVHHTPDTASVRVISHLADVPGQTAS
;
A
#
# COMPACT_ATOMS: atom_id res chain seq x y z
N MET A 1 4.28 18.68 27.91
CA MET A 1 4.22 17.36 27.23
C MET A 1 5.31 16.51 27.83
N ASP A 2 4.97 15.36 28.39
CA ASP A 2 5.95 14.47 29.01
C ASP A 2 6.93 13.94 27.94
N ALA A 3 8.20 13.79 28.29
CA ALA A 3 9.25 13.37 27.36
C ALA A 3 8.90 12.04 26.67
N HIS A 4 8.23 11.13 27.38
CA HIS A 4 7.77 9.85 26.83
C HIS A 4 6.69 10.00 25.75
N VAL A 5 5.78 10.97 25.89
CA VAL A 5 4.74 11.24 24.90
C VAL A 5 5.37 11.63 23.56
N ILE A 6 6.42 12.47 23.60
CA ILE A 6 7.16 12.86 22.40
C ILE A 6 7.82 11.63 21.77
N THR A 7 8.51 10.80 22.56
CA THR A 7 9.17 9.59 22.06
C THR A 7 8.18 8.61 21.43
N TYR A 8 7.01 8.38 22.03
CA TYR A 8 5.99 7.50 21.46
C TYR A 8 5.37 8.07 20.18
N ALA A 9 5.11 9.37 20.12
CA ALA A 9 4.62 10.02 18.90
C ALA A 9 5.63 9.91 17.75
N LEU A 10 6.91 10.17 18.04
CA LEU A 10 8.00 10.02 17.07
C LEU A 10 8.21 8.58 16.62
N ALA A 11 8.14 7.62 17.55
CA ALA A 11 8.22 6.20 17.24
C ALA A 11 7.07 5.77 16.31
N LEU A 12 5.84 6.23 16.59
CA LEU A 12 4.68 5.93 15.77
C LEU A 12 4.84 6.47 14.34
N GLY A 13 5.21 7.75 14.19
CA GLY A 13 5.44 8.35 12.87
C GLY A 13 6.59 7.67 12.11
N ALA A 14 7.66 7.29 12.81
CA ALA A 14 8.76 6.53 12.22
C ALA A 14 8.32 5.13 11.73
N ILE A 15 7.52 4.40 12.51
CA ILE A 15 6.97 3.10 12.12
C ILE A 15 6.13 3.24 10.84
N LEU A 16 5.26 4.26 10.79
CA LEU A 16 4.40 4.51 9.63
C LEU A 16 5.23 4.85 8.38
N ARG A 17 6.25 5.71 8.49
CA ARG A 17 7.14 6.02 7.36
C ARG A 17 7.91 4.81 6.89
N LEU A 18 8.54 4.08 7.81
CA LEU A 18 9.40 2.94 7.49
C LEU A 18 8.61 1.78 6.87
N SER A 19 7.40 1.50 7.38
CA SER A 19 6.54 0.46 6.81
C SER A 19 6.20 0.76 5.35
N ARG A 20 5.89 2.03 5.06
CA ARG A 20 5.63 2.48 3.69
C ARG A 20 6.89 2.53 2.84
N LEU A 21 8.04 2.91 3.42
CA LEU A 21 9.33 2.94 2.73
C LEU A 21 9.73 1.55 2.21
N VAL A 22 9.47 0.51 3.01
CA VAL A 22 9.81 -0.87 2.64
C VAL A 22 8.87 -1.44 1.59
N VAL A 23 7.58 -1.09 1.61
CA VAL A 23 6.55 -1.76 0.79
C VAL A 23 6.06 -0.95 -0.40
N ASP A 24 6.05 0.39 -0.34
CA ASP A 24 5.36 1.20 -1.36
C ASP A 24 6.25 2.28 -1.98
N ASP A 25 7.43 2.56 -1.42
CA ASP A 25 8.27 3.66 -1.89
C ASP A 25 9.17 3.23 -3.05
N ASP A 26 9.15 4.03 -4.12
CA ASP A 26 9.97 3.82 -5.32
C ASP A 26 11.47 3.90 -5.02
N LEU A 27 11.87 4.62 -3.96
CA LEU A 27 13.27 4.71 -3.56
C LEU A 27 13.86 3.35 -3.20
N THR A 28 13.03 2.43 -2.68
CA THR A 28 13.45 1.07 -2.34
C THR A 28 13.11 0.06 -3.43
N ALA A 29 12.45 0.46 -4.52
CA ALA A 29 12.14 -0.42 -5.66
C ALA A 29 13.37 -1.15 -6.21
N PRO A 30 14.53 -0.50 -6.50
CA PRO A 30 15.69 -1.21 -7.01
C PRO A 30 16.28 -2.17 -5.97
N ALA A 31 16.27 -1.80 -4.69
CA ALA A 31 16.76 -2.65 -3.59
C ALA A 31 15.88 -3.88 -3.39
N ARG A 32 14.56 -3.72 -3.49
CA ARG A 32 13.58 -4.79 -3.38
C ARG A 32 13.66 -5.74 -4.57
N GLU A 33 13.79 -5.22 -5.78
CA GLU A 33 14.01 -6.04 -6.98
C GLU A 33 15.35 -6.80 -6.90
N ALA A 34 16.41 -6.17 -6.40
CA ALA A 34 17.68 -6.84 -6.14
C ALA A 34 17.53 -7.96 -5.08
N LEU A 35 16.77 -7.71 -4.01
CA LEU A 35 16.48 -8.69 -2.98
C LEU A 35 15.67 -9.87 -3.54
N HIS A 36 14.62 -9.62 -4.33
CA HIS A 36 13.84 -10.67 -4.98
C HIS A 36 14.72 -11.52 -5.91
N ARG A 37 15.54 -10.90 -6.76
CA ARG A 37 16.49 -11.62 -7.63
C ARG A 37 17.49 -12.45 -6.83
N ARG A 38 18.02 -11.91 -5.73
CA ARG A 38 19.01 -12.61 -4.89
C ARG A 38 18.37 -13.77 -4.11
N VAL A 39 17.16 -13.59 -3.61
CA VAL A 39 16.40 -14.64 -2.93
C VAL A 39 16.05 -15.77 -3.91
N HIS A 40 15.63 -15.44 -5.13
CA HIS A 40 15.40 -16.43 -6.19
C HIS A 40 16.68 -17.16 -6.62
N TYR A 41 17.84 -16.50 -6.58
CA TYR A 41 19.12 -17.13 -6.89
C TYR A 41 19.59 -18.09 -5.78
N ILE A 42 19.37 -17.75 -4.51
CA ILE A 42 19.83 -18.53 -3.35
C ILE A 42 18.84 -19.66 -3.00
N ALA A 43 17.55 -19.46 -3.23
CA ALA A 43 16.52 -20.42 -2.89
C ALA A 43 16.14 -21.29 -4.09
N ALA A 44 16.29 -22.60 -3.96
CA ALA A 44 15.74 -23.55 -4.93
C ALA A 44 14.22 -23.34 -5.13
N PRO A 45 13.67 -23.59 -6.33
CA PRO A 45 12.24 -23.47 -6.59
C PRO A 45 11.44 -24.30 -5.56
N GLY A 46 10.59 -23.64 -4.77
CA GLY A 46 9.76 -24.29 -3.74
C GLY A 46 10.26 -24.14 -2.30
N HIS A 47 11.37 -23.45 -2.04
CA HIS A 47 11.86 -23.27 -0.68
C HIS A 47 11.05 -22.22 0.10
N ARG A 48 10.53 -22.60 1.29
CA ARG A 48 9.65 -21.77 2.14
C ARG A 48 10.23 -20.41 2.50
N THR A 49 11.55 -20.28 2.54
CA THR A 49 12.27 -19.05 2.85
C THR A 49 12.09 -17.98 1.78
N ALA A 50 12.09 -18.35 0.49
CA ALA A 50 11.81 -17.39 -0.58
C ALA A 50 10.38 -16.87 -0.54
N THR A 51 9.42 -17.77 -0.30
CA THR A 51 8.01 -17.42 -0.13
C THR A 51 7.78 -16.55 1.11
N PHE A 52 8.54 -16.79 2.18
CA PHE A 52 8.44 -16.01 3.43
C PHE A 52 8.99 -14.59 3.26
N VAL A 53 10.17 -14.43 2.65
CA VAL A 53 10.76 -13.11 2.40
C VAL A 53 9.87 -12.31 1.43
N ALA A 54 9.35 -12.94 0.38
CA ALA A 54 8.42 -12.28 -0.53
C ALA A 54 7.13 -11.83 0.17
N ARG A 55 6.58 -12.64 1.10
CA ARG A 55 5.41 -12.25 1.90
C ARG A 55 5.72 -11.13 2.89
N LEU A 56 6.93 -11.11 3.45
CA LEU A 56 7.36 -10.03 4.32
C LEU A 56 7.44 -8.72 3.57
N THR A 57 8.02 -8.66 2.37
CA THR A 57 8.19 -7.40 1.64
C THR A 57 6.96 -6.95 0.84
N ALA A 58 5.99 -7.84 0.62
CA ALA A 58 4.79 -7.53 -0.17
C ALA A 58 3.56 -7.11 0.66
N CYS A 59 3.58 -7.27 1.99
CA CYS A 59 2.44 -6.95 2.85
C CYS A 59 2.79 -5.88 3.87
N THR A 60 2.22 -4.68 3.71
CA THR A 60 2.44 -3.52 4.60
C THR A 60 2.12 -3.85 6.06
N TRP A 61 1.06 -4.65 6.30
CA TRP A 61 0.68 -5.11 7.64
C TRP A 61 1.69 -6.07 8.27
N CYS A 62 2.31 -6.94 7.46
CA CYS A 62 3.32 -7.87 7.97
C CYS A 62 4.61 -7.13 8.30
N VAL A 63 5.04 -6.21 7.43
CA VAL A 63 6.22 -5.36 7.69
C VAL A 63 6.05 -4.53 8.94
N SER A 64 4.87 -3.92 9.12
CA SER A 64 4.67 -2.98 10.22
C SER A 64 4.86 -3.62 11.59
N ILE A 65 4.51 -4.91 11.77
CA ILE A 65 4.75 -5.63 13.03
C ILE A 65 6.26 -5.71 13.32
N TRP A 66 7.06 -6.15 12.35
CA TRP A 66 8.51 -6.29 12.53
C TRP A 66 9.20 -4.95 12.76
N ILE A 67 8.79 -3.93 12.01
CA ILE A 67 9.29 -2.57 12.20
C ILE A 67 8.87 -2.04 13.57
N SER A 68 7.64 -2.28 14.01
CA SER A 68 7.16 -1.86 15.32
C SER A 68 7.98 -2.48 16.45
N ILE A 69 8.31 -3.78 16.36
CA ILE A 69 9.16 -4.45 17.33
C ILE A 69 10.54 -3.77 17.39
N GLY A 70 11.18 -3.56 16.24
CA GLY A 70 12.50 -2.94 16.16
C GLY A 70 12.52 -1.49 16.67
N VAL A 71 11.55 -0.68 16.25
CA VAL A 71 11.44 0.72 16.68
C VAL A 71 11.08 0.84 18.16
N THR A 72 10.19 -0.02 18.67
CA THR A 72 9.84 -0.02 20.09
C THR A 72 11.02 -0.42 20.97
N ALA A 73 11.79 -1.44 20.56
CA ALA A 73 13.03 -1.78 21.23
C ALA A 73 14.02 -0.60 21.19
N ALA A 74 14.23 0.02 20.03
CA ALA A 74 15.10 1.19 19.92
C ALA A 74 14.65 2.37 20.80
N ALA A 75 13.33 2.61 20.88
CA ALA A 75 12.75 3.64 21.75
C ALA A 75 12.96 3.31 23.24
N TYR A 76 12.86 2.03 23.62
CA TYR A 76 13.11 1.60 24.99
C TYR A 76 14.58 1.81 25.40
N TRP A 77 15.53 1.46 24.52
CA TRP A 77 16.97 1.54 24.82
C TRP A 77 17.55 2.95 24.64
N ALA A 78 17.03 3.73 23.69
CA ALA A 78 17.65 4.98 23.25
C ALA A 78 16.64 6.13 23.05
N GLY A 79 15.41 6.04 23.58
CA GLY A 79 14.36 7.03 23.36
C GLY A 79 14.70 8.46 23.81
N ASP A 80 15.60 8.59 24.80
CA ASP A 80 16.09 9.90 25.26
C ASP A 80 17.32 10.40 24.52
N SER A 81 17.91 9.55 23.69
CA SER A 81 19.10 9.87 22.91
C SER A 81 18.75 10.73 21.70
N PRO A 82 19.55 11.77 21.38
CA PRO A 82 19.41 12.50 20.13
C PRO A 82 19.53 11.59 18.90
N TRP A 83 20.26 10.48 19.01
CA TRP A 83 20.44 9.49 17.94
C TRP A 83 19.15 8.75 17.56
N PHE A 84 18.17 8.65 18.47
CA PHE A 84 16.85 8.14 18.15
C PHE A 84 15.91 9.28 17.74
N ARG A 85 15.91 10.37 18.51
CA ARG A 85 14.94 11.46 18.37
C ARG A 85 15.06 12.19 17.03
N TYR A 86 16.27 12.54 16.58
CA TYR A 86 16.43 13.29 15.33
C TYR A 86 16.03 12.44 14.10
N PRO A 87 16.50 11.20 13.92
CA PRO A 87 16.03 10.37 12.82
C PRO A 87 14.53 10.08 12.87
N ALA A 88 13.98 9.79 14.06
CA ALA A 88 12.54 9.55 14.21
C ALA A 88 11.70 10.79 13.87
N LEU A 89 12.19 12.00 14.21
CA LEU A 89 11.57 13.26 13.80
C LEU A 89 11.59 13.44 12.30
N VAL A 90 12.74 13.23 11.65
CA VAL A 90 12.86 13.32 10.17
C VAL A 90 11.92 12.34 9.48
N LEU A 91 11.86 11.09 9.95
CA LEU A 91 10.96 10.06 9.42
C LEU A 91 9.49 10.46 9.60
N THR A 92 9.13 10.94 10.79
CA THR A 92 7.77 11.40 11.10
C THR A 92 7.36 12.57 10.22
N LEU A 93 8.23 13.58 10.07
CA LEU A 93 7.99 14.72 9.19
C LEU A 93 7.85 14.29 7.74
N SER A 94 8.69 13.37 7.25
CA SER A 94 8.58 12.83 5.89
C SER A 94 7.24 12.13 5.65
N TRP A 95 6.75 11.35 6.62
CA TRP A 95 5.43 10.74 6.54
C TRP A 95 4.31 11.78 6.53
N PHE A 96 4.42 12.79 7.39
CA PHE A 96 3.42 13.86 7.50
C PHE A 96 3.33 14.69 6.21
N THR A 97 4.47 15.04 5.60
CA THR A 97 4.52 15.71 4.30
C THR A 97 3.81 14.90 3.22
N GLY A 98 3.99 13.57 3.21
CA GLY A 98 3.29 12.69 2.27
C GLY A 98 1.77 12.69 2.43
N ILE A 99 1.28 12.77 3.68
CA ILE A 99 -0.16 12.90 3.96
C ILE A 99 -0.68 14.25 3.48
N ILE A 100 0.01 15.33 3.85
CA ILE A 100 -0.40 16.68 3.44
C ILE A 100 -0.46 16.78 1.93
N ALA A 101 0.57 16.30 1.22
CA ALA A 101 0.59 16.29 -0.23
C ALA A 101 -0.62 15.52 -0.79
N SER A 102 -0.89 14.30 -0.29
CA SER A 102 -2.05 13.53 -0.75
C SER A 102 -3.39 14.23 -0.52
N TRP A 103 -3.51 14.99 0.56
CA TRP A 103 -4.74 15.74 0.86
C TRP A 103 -4.88 16.98 -0.03
N LEU A 104 -3.76 17.68 -0.28
CA LEU A 104 -3.73 18.88 -1.11
C LEU A 104 -3.93 18.55 -2.60
N ASP A 105 -3.35 17.43 -3.04
CA ASP A 105 -3.35 16.94 -4.42
C ASP A 105 -4.48 15.93 -4.68
N SER A 106 -5.51 15.86 -3.83
CA SER A 106 -6.72 15.05 -4.10
C SER A 106 -7.73 15.89 -4.89
N PRO A 107 -7.68 15.93 -6.24
CA PRO A 107 -8.77 16.51 -7.00
C PRO A 107 -10.06 15.71 -6.72
N PRO A 108 -11.23 16.37 -6.75
CA PRO A 108 -12.50 15.66 -6.60
C PRO A 108 -12.59 14.55 -7.64
N PRO A 109 -13.17 13.37 -7.29
CA PRO A 109 -13.25 12.25 -8.21
C PRO A 109 -13.93 12.70 -9.49
N VAL A 110 -13.24 12.54 -10.63
CA VAL A 110 -13.83 12.81 -11.94
C VAL A 110 -14.97 11.82 -12.09
N ARG A 111 -16.21 12.30 -12.00
CA ARG A 111 -17.38 11.46 -12.27
C ARG A 111 -17.30 11.08 -13.74
N HIS A 112 -16.78 9.91 -14.04
CA HIS A 112 -16.92 9.29 -15.34
C HIS A 112 -18.42 9.02 -15.54
N VAL A 113 -19.10 9.91 -16.27
CA VAL A 113 -20.43 9.61 -16.80
C VAL A 113 -20.21 8.51 -17.82
N VAL A 114 -20.45 7.26 -17.39
CA VAL A 114 -20.52 6.13 -18.30
C VAL A 114 -21.76 6.37 -19.17
N HIS A 115 -21.55 6.94 -20.34
CA HIS A 115 -22.55 6.90 -21.39
C HIS A 115 -22.66 5.43 -21.81
N HIS A 116 -23.71 4.75 -21.34
CA HIS A 116 -24.12 3.49 -21.92
C HIS A 116 -24.58 3.76 -23.34
N THR A 117 -23.65 3.68 -24.30
CA THR A 117 -24.01 3.57 -25.71
C THR A 117 -24.69 2.21 -25.86
N PRO A 118 -25.99 2.15 -26.20
CA PRO A 118 -26.65 0.87 -26.40
C PRO A 118 -25.92 0.13 -27.53
N ASP A 119 -25.46 -1.08 -27.24
CA ASP A 119 -24.85 -1.96 -28.22
C ASP A 119 -25.82 -2.14 -29.39
N THR A 120 -25.35 -1.86 -30.61
CA THR A 120 -26.14 -2.06 -31.84
C THR A 120 -26.66 -3.50 -32.00
N ALA A 121 -26.07 -4.46 -31.29
CA ALA A 121 -26.56 -5.85 -31.20
C ALA A 121 -27.87 -5.97 -30.42
N SER A 122 -28.03 -5.24 -29.31
CA SER A 122 -29.25 -5.25 -28.48
C SER A 122 -30.43 -4.61 -29.21
N VAL A 123 -30.18 -3.54 -29.97
CA VAL A 123 -31.20 -2.89 -30.82
C VAL A 123 -31.70 -3.86 -31.90
N ARG A 124 -30.80 -4.66 -32.48
CA ARG A 124 -31.15 -5.61 -33.55
C ARG A 124 -31.96 -6.82 -33.04
N VAL A 125 -31.74 -7.25 -31.79
CA VAL A 125 -32.54 -8.32 -31.15
C VAL A 125 -33.97 -7.84 -30.86
N ILE A 126 -34.14 -6.61 -30.38
CA ILE A 126 -35.46 -6.04 -30.11
C ILE A 126 -36.27 -5.88 -31.41
N SER A 127 -35.65 -5.45 -32.51
CA SER A 127 -36.33 -5.40 -33.80
C SER A 127 -36.73 -6.77 -34.35
N HIS A 128 -36.01 -7.85 -34.00
CA HIS A 128 -36.36 -9.21 -34.42
C HIS A 128 -37.51 -9.82 -33.60
N LEU A 129 -37.70 -9.38 -32.35
CA LEU A 129 -38.80 -9.86 -31.50
C LEU A 129 -40.13 -9.16 -31.79
N ALA A 130 -40.11 -7.98 -32.44
CA ALA A 130 -41.31 -7.27 -32.85
C ALA A 130 -41.97 -7.83 -34.13
N ASP A 131 -41.32 -8.78 -34.81
CA ASP A 131 -41.72 -9.28 -36.13
C ASP A 131 -42.17 -10.76 -36.13
N VAL A 132 -42.68 -11.26 -34.99
CA VAL A 132 -43.30 -12.60 -34.91
C VAL A 132 -44.83 -12.44 -34.96
N PRO A 133 -45.48 -12.67 -36.12
CA PRO A 133 -46.92 -12.70 -36.19
C PRO A 133 -47.42 -14.07 -35.73
N GLY A 134 -48.18 -14.08 -34.64
CA GLY A 134 -49.09 -15.18 -34.31
C GLY A 134 -48.49 -16.25 -33.40
N GLN A 135 -48.66 -16.08 -32.09
CA GLN A 135 -48.83 -17.21 -31.19
C GLN A 135 -50.07 -16.98 -30.33
N THR A 136 -51.22 -17.32 -30.91
CA THR A 136 -52.49 -17.50 -30.22
C THR A 136 -52.49 -18.84 -29.48
N ALA A 137 -52.86 -18.78 -28.20
CA ALA A 137 -53.68 -19.72 -27.44
C ALA A 137 -53.61 -21.23 -27.77
N SER A 138 -53.16 -22.01 -26.78
CA SER A 138 -53.85 -23.22 -26.32
C SER A 138 -53.48 -23.51 -24.87
#